data_AF-A0A7R8V4H3-F1
#
_entry.id   AF-A0A7R8V4H3-F1
#
_cell.length_a   1.000
_cell.length_b   1.000
_cell.length_c   1.000
_cell.angle_alpha   90.00
_cell.angle_beta   90.00
_cell.angle_gamma   90.00
#
_symmetry.space_group_name_H-M   'P 1'
#
loop_
_entity.id
_entity.type
_entity.pdbx_description
1 polymer ?
#
loop_
_entity_poly.entity_id
_entity_poly.type
_entity_poly.pdbx_seq_one_letter_code
_entity_poly.pdbx_strand_id
1 'polypeptide(L)'
;MDRLTKLKNPEKEVKWCEEDIAKSITVYATGARSYKLLLKKNFPFPSVRTLQRWSQKIDIQPGILKPVLKIMRNADLAALAKICVLSFDEMKIKETFCYDQSVDTTLSPAAYVQVAMLRGLFGNWKQPIFYDFNCKMTKDLLFTIIKSVEENGYPIQAIVSDLGGTNRALHKELGVTLENPSIANPVHPDRKIFVFADVPHLIKLLRNHFIDQGFELQCNTITKDLVQKLLCLTSEELSITHKISSGNLNLRGAERQKVKLATKLFSHTVSMALSRAGTLGFLEDEPWMHAYFT
;
A
#
# COMPACT_ATOMS: atom_id res chain seq x y z
N MET A 1 -7.70 -29.07 -21.59
CA MET A 1 -7.85 -30.37 -22.29
C MET A 1 -6.63 -31.26 -22.06
N ASP A 2 -5.44 -30.67 -21.89
CA ASP A 2 -4.17 -31.41 -21.82
C ASP A 2 -4.01 -32.18 -20.51
N ARG A 3 -4.57 -31.66 -19.40
CA ARG A 3 -4.63 -32.38 -18.11
C ARG A 3 -5.40 -33.70 -18.21
N LEU A 4 -6.52 -33.72 -18.94
CA LEU A 4 -7.33 -34.93 -19.17
C LEU A 4 -6.55 -35.93 -20.04
N THR A 5 -5.82 -35.45 -21.04
CA THR A 5 -4.94 -36.29 -21.88
C THR A 5 -3.81 -36.91 -21.05
N LYS A 6 -3.21 -36.15 -20.12
CA LYS A 6 -2.16 -36.65 -19.22
C LYS A 6 -2.70 -37.66 -18.20
N LEU A 7 -3.93 -37.48 -17.72
CA LEU A 7 -4.61 -38.47 -16.87
C LEU A 7 -4.91 -39.78 -17.62
N LYS A 8 -5.34 -39.68 -18.88
CA LYS A 8 -5.62 -40.85 -19.73
C LYS A 8 -4.35 -41.59 -20.16
N ASN A 9 -3.20 -40.90 -20.20
CA ASN A 9 -1.94 -41.47 -20.64
C ASN A 9 -0.77 -40.94 -19.79
N PRO A 10 -0.50 -41.55 -18.61
CA PRO A 10 0.44 -41.02 -17.63
C PRO A 10 1.88 -40.88 -18.15
N GLU A 11 2.32 -41.80 -19.02
CA GLU A 11 3.69 -41.83 -19.53
C GLU A 11 3.94 -40.88 -20.71
N LYS A 12 2.88 -40.42 -21.38
CA LYS A 12 3.02 -39.59 -22.58
C LYS A 12 3.49 -38.18 -22.23
N GLU A 13 4.51 -37.67 -22.92
CA GLU A 13 4.87 -36.26 -22.85
C GLU A 13 3.75 -35.40 -23.47
N VAL A 14 3.31 -34.37 -22.74
CA VAL A 14 2.22 -33.49 -23.15
C VAL A 14 2.78 -32.09 -23.37
N LYS A 15 2.53 -31.55 -24.56
CA LYS A 15 2.78 -30.15 -24.86
C LYS A 15 1.62 -29.32 -24.30
N TRP A 16 1.88 -28.64 -23.18
CA TRP A 16 0.89 -27.83 -22.49
C TRP A 16 0.50 -26.58 -23.28
N CYS A 17 -0.80 -26.32 -23.38
CA CYS A 17 -1.33 -25.06 -23.90
C CYS A 17 -1.13 -23.90 -22.92
N GLU A 18 -1.26 -22.66 -23.42
CA GLU A 18 -1.04 -21.44 -22.63
C GLU A 18 -2.00 -21.32 -21.45
N GLU A 19 -3.26 -21.73 -21.64
CA GLU A 19 -4.28 -21.68 -20.59
C GLU A 19 -3.97 -22.66 -19.45
N ASP A 20 -3.54 -23.89 -19.77
CA ASP A 20 -3.17 -24.88 -18.77
C ASP A 20 -1.88 -24.47 -18.03
N ILE A 21 -0.94 -23.80 -18.72
CA ILE A 21 0.24 -23.18 -18.08
C ILE A 21 -0.18 -22.04 -17.15
N ALA A 22 -1.01 -21.10 -17.60
CA ALA A 22 -1.46 -19.96 -16.81
C ALA A 22 -2.15 -20.41 -15.52
N LYS A 23 -3.09 -21.35 -15.62
CA LYS A 23 -3.74 -21.98 -14.45
C LYS A 23 -2.74 -22.62 -13.51
N SER A 24 -1.73 -23.30 -14.06
CA SER A 24 -0.69 -23.97 -13.25
C SER A 24 0.24 -22.98 -12.56
N ILE A 25 0.59 -21.86 -13.20
CA ILE A 25 1.33 -20.76 -12.60
C ILE A 25 0.53 -20.16 -11.44
N THR A 26 -0.78 -19.94 -11.61
CA THR A 26 -1.65 -19.45 -10.52
C THR A 26 -1.62 -20.38 -9.31
N VAL A 27 -1.81 -21.69 -9.52
CA VAL A 27 -1.74 -22.67 -8.42
C VAL A 27 -0.36 -22.67 -7.76
N TYR A 28 0.72 -22.65 -8.56
CA TYR A 28 2.09 -22.60 -8.03
C TYR A 28 2.34 -21.33 -7.20
N ALA A 29 1.87 -20.17 -7.67
CA ALA A 29 2.01 -18.88 -6.99
C ALA A 29 1.23 -18.85 -5.65
N THR A 30 0.06 -19.48 -5.59
CA THR A 30 -0.72 -19.59 -4.33
C THR A 30 -0.09 -20.55 -3.32
N GLY A 31 0.65 -21.57 -3.76
CA GLY A 31 1.23 -22.57 -2.86
C GLY A 31 2.23 -23.50 -3.53
N ALA A 32 3.49 -23.08 -3.63
CA ALA A 32 4.55 -23.85 -4.26
C ALA A 32 4.80 -25.23 -3.61
N ARG A 33 4.67 -25.33 -2.28
CA ARG A 33 4.82 -26.62 -1.55
C ARG A 33 3.70 -27.59 -1.89
N SER A 34 2.45 -27.10 -1.89
CA SER A 34 1.27 -27.88 -2.26
C SER A 34 1.34 -28.32 -3.72
N TYR A 35 1.75 -27.43 -4.64
CA TYR A 35 1.96 -27.77 -6.04
C TYR A 35 3.00 -28.89 -6.22
N LYS A 36 4.15 -28.79 -5.54
CA LYS A 36 5.19 -29.85 -5.56
C LYS A 36 4.70 -31.17 -4.97
N LEU A 37 3.87 -31.14 -3.92
CA LEU A 37 3.24 -32.33 -3.35
C LEU A 37 2.26 -32.98 -4.34
N LEU A 38 1.42 -32.18 -5.01
CA LEU A 38 0.49 -32.67 -6.02
C LEU A 38 1.23 -33.30 -7.21
N LEU A 39 2.32 -32.68 -7.66
CA LEU A 39 3.20 -33.29 -8.66
C LEU A 39 3.75 -34.65 -8.21
N LYS A 40 4.22 -34.78 -6.96
CA LYS A 40 4.68 -36.06 -6.40
C LYS A 40 3.56 -37.11 -6.30
N LYS A 41 2.31 -36.68 -6.13
CA LYS A 41 1.12 -37.54 -6.16
C LYS A 41 0.62 -37.80 -7.59
N ASN A 42 1.43 -37.56 -8.62
CA ASN A 42 1.11 -37.76 -10.04
C ASN A 42 -0.12 -36.99 -10.52
N PHE A 43 -0.44 -35.84 -9.92
CA PHE A 43 -1.44 -34.95 -10.50
C PHE A 43 -0.91 -34.39 -11.83
N PRO A 44 -1.80 -34.18 -12.82
CA PRO A 44 -1.44 -33.78 -14.18
C PRO A 44 -1.09 -32.28 -14.24
N PHE A 45 0.02 -31.90 -13.62
CA PHE A 45 0.55 -30.55 -13.64
C PHE A 45 1.87 -30.47 -14.44
N PRO A 46 2.15 -29.34 -15.10
CA PRO A 46 3.46 -29.07 -15.68
C PRO A 46 4.57 -29.13 -14.63
N SER A 47 5.76 -29.56 -15.04
CA SER A 47 6.94 -29.50 -14.16
C SER A 47 7.25 -28.05 -13.77
N VAL A 48 7.89 -27.86 -12.61
CA VAL A 48 8.32 -26.52 -12.16
C VAL A 48 9.27 -25.86 -13.17
N ARG A 49 10.16 -26.64 -13.79
CA ARG A 49 11.07 -26.16 -14.85
C ARG A 49 10.30 -25.66 -16.08
N THR A 50 9.21 -26.34 -16.43
CA THR A 50 8.31 -25.90 -17.50
C THR A 50 7.70 -24.54 -17.14
N LEU A 51 7.16 -24.38 -15.92
CA LEU A 51 6.61 -23.10 -15.48
C LEU A 51 7.66 -21.97 -15.55
N GLN A 52 8.87 -22.21 -15.06
CA GLN A 52 9.97 -21.23 -15.09
C GLN A 52 10.32 -20.80 -16.52
N ARG A 53 10.44 -21.74 -17.46
CA ARG A 53 10.70 -21.44 -18.88
C ARG A 53 9.59 -20.61 -19.52
N TRP A 54 8.34 -20.82 -19.13
CA TRP A 54 7.22 -20.01 -19.61
C TRP A 54 7.22 -18.62 -18.99
N SER A 55 7.52 -18.50 -17.70
CA SER A 55 7.64 -17.21 -17.00
C SER A 55 8.76 -16.33 -17.56
N GLN A 56 9.88 -16.93 -18.00
CA GLN A 56 10.99 -16.21 -18.65
C GLN A 56 10.61 -15.50 -19.97
N LYS A 57 9.46 -15.83 -20.57
CA LYS A 57 8.97 -15.13 -21.76
C LYS A 57 8.41 -13.74 -21.45
N ILE A 58 8.09 -13.46 -20.19
CA ILE A 58 7.55 -12.18 -19.75
C ILE A 58 8.72 -11.35 -19.23
N ASP A 59 9.14 -10.39 -20.04
CA ASP A 59 10.21 -9.47 -19.68
C ASP A 59 9.69 -8.38 -18.73
N ILE A 60 10.27 -8.31 -17.53
CA ILE A 60 9.94 -7.32 -16.50
C ILE A 60 11.23 -6.58 -16.16
N GLN A 61 11.38 -5.40 -16.75
CA GLN A 61 12.53 -4.52 -16.57
C GLN A 61 12.16 -3.29 -15.72
N PRO A 62 13.13 -2.68 -15.02
CA PRO A 62 12.92 -1.42 -14.30
C PRO A 62 12.36 -0.33 -15.21
N GLY A 63 11.53 0.53 -14.64
CA GLY A 63 10.78 1.56 -15.35
C GLY A 63 9.29 1.23 -15.45
N ILE A 64 8.66 1.69 -16.53
CA ILE A 64 7.23 1.48 -16.78
C ILE A 64 6.98 0.06 -17.28
N LEU A 65 6.08 -0.64 -16.59
CA LEU A 65 5.71 -2.04 -16.83
C LEU A 65 4.81 -2.19 -18.07
N LYS A 66 5.42 -2.13 -19.26
CA LYS A 66 4.72 -2.29 -20.55
C LYS A 66 3.85 -3.56 -20.65
N PRO A 67 4.27 -4.74 -20.17
CA PRO A 67 3.42 -5.93 -20.22
C PRO A 67 2.12 -5.77 -19.41
N VAL A 68 2.21 -5.11 -18.25
CA VAL A 68 1.03 -4.87 -17.40
C VAL A 68 0.09 -3.88 -18.07
N LEU A 69 0.61 -2.77 -18.62
CA LEU A 69 -0.20 -1.80 -19.36
C LEU A 69 -0.89 -2.44 -20.57
N LYS A 70 -0.22 -3.36 -21.28
CA LYS A 70 -0.83 -4.11 -22.40
C LYS A 70 -1.98 -5.00 -21.93
N ILE A 71 -1.82 -5.70 -20.80
CA ILE A 71 -2.90 -6.52 -20.22
C ILE A 71 -4.07 -5.63 -19.83
N MET A 72 -3.80 -4.51 -19.17
CA MET A 72 -4.81 -3.54 -18.77
C MET A 72 -5.55 -2.99 -19.98
N ARG A 73 -4.86 -2.53 -21.03
CA ARG A 73 -5.48 -2.02 -22.25
C ARG A 73 -6.49 -2.99 -22.88
N ASN A 74 -6.21 -4.29 -22.79
CA ASN A 74 -7.07 -5.36 -23.33
C ASN A 74 -8.12 -5.86 -22.34
N ALA A 75 -8.17 -5.32 -21.12
CA ALA A 75 -9.16 -5.70 -20.13
C ALA A 75 -10.53 -5.15 -20.52
N ASP A 76 -11.52 -6.04 -20.51
CA ASP A 76 -12.92 -5.68 -20.72
C ASP A 76 -13.50 -5.08 -19.44
N LEU A 77 -13.32 -3.77 -19.28
CA LEU A 77 -13.82 -2.99 -18.16
C LEU A 77 -14.70 -1.85 -18.68
N ALA A 78 -15.83 -1.62 -18.01
CA ALA A 78 -16.65 -0.45 -18.24
C ALA A 78 -15.84 0.85 -18.02
N ALA A 79 -16.17 1.92 -18.75
CA ALA A 79 -15.43 3.19 -18.69
C ALA A 79 -15.29 3.73 -17.26
N LEU A 80 -16.36 3.65 -16.46
CA LEU A 80 -16.35 4.06 -15.05
C LEU A 80 -15.33 3.25 -14.22
N ALA A 81 -15.21 1.94 -14.47
CA ALA A 81 -14.29 1.06 -13.77
C ALA A 81 -12.81 1.30 -14.15
N LYS A 82 -12.55 1.99 -15.27
CA LYS A 82 -11.18 2.37 -15.69
C LYS A 82 -10.65 3.62 -14.98
N ILE A 83 -11.53 4.45 -14.39
CA ILE A 83 -11.11 5.61 -13.60
C ILE A 83 -10.31 5.10 -12.39
N CYS A 84 -9.12 5.66 -12.18
CA CYS A 84 -8.16 5.14 -11.22
C CYS A 84 -7.42 6.24 -10.44
N VAL A 85 -6.74 5.77 -9.39
CA VAL A 85 -5.87 6.54 -8.51
C VAL A 85 -4.47 5.96 -8.64
N LEU A 86 -3.48 6.83 -8.77
CA LEU A 86 -2.06 6.47 -8.80
C LEU A 86 -1.45 6.65 -7.41
N SER A 87 -1.04 5.58 -6.77
CA SER A 87 -0.32 5.61 -5.49
C SER A 87 1.13 5.20 -5.68
N PHE A 88 2.07 5.86 -5.01
CA PHE A 88 3.47 5.47 -5.04
C PHE A 88 4.14 5.60 -3.67
N ASP A 89 5.06 4.68 -3.39
CA ASP A 89 5.83 4.63 -2.15
C ASP A 89 7.16 3.90 -2.41
N GLU A 90 8.09 4.06 -1.47
CA GLU A 90 9.42 3.45 -1.51
C GLU A 90 9.53 2.29 -0.50
N MET A 91 10.14 1.19 -0.94
CA MET A 91 10.38 0.01 -0.10
C MET A 91 11.87 -0.21 0.11
N LYS A 92 12.31 -0.28 1.37
CA LYS A 92 13.68 -0.67 1.72
C LYS A 92 13.92 -2.14 1.35
N ILE A 93 15.02 -2.41 0.66
CA ILE A 93 15.48 -3.75 0.32
C ILE A 93 16.88 -4.01 0.87
N LYS A 94 17.30 -5.28 0.86
CA LYS A 94 18.64 -5.68 1.28
C LYS A 94 19.65 -5.30 0.21
N GLU A 95 20.66 -4.53 0.58
CA GLU A 95 21.73 -4.10 -0.31
C GLU A 95 22.69 -5.26 -0.57
N THR A 96 22.52 -5.92 -1.72
CA THR A 96 23.38 -7.03 -2.16
C THR A 96 23.56 -7.01 -3.66
N PHE A 97 24.73 -7.47 -4.13
CA PHE A 97 24.93 -7.78 -5.53
C PHE A 97 24.08 -8.99 -5.93
N CYS A 98 23.46 -8.91 -7.11
CA CYS A 98 22.74 -10.03 -7.70
C CYS A 98 23.23 -10.24 -9.12
N TYR A 99 23.59 -11.47 -9.47
CA TYR A 99 23.97 -11.82 -10.83
C TYR A 99 22.80 -12.50 -11.54
N ASP A 100 22.39 -11.94 -12.67
CA ASP A 100 21.38 -12.53 -13.55
C ASP A 100 22.07 -13.27 -14.71
N GLN A 101 22.00 -14.59 -14.66
CA GLN A 101 22.56 -15.49 -15.67
C GLN A 101 21.88 -15.37 -17.04
N SER A 102 20.62 -14.91 -17.09
CA SER A 102 19.85 -14.88 -18.34
C SER A 102 20.28 -13.76 -19.27
N VAL A 103 20.72 -12.63 -18.69
CA VAL A 103 21.20 -11.43 -19.39
C VAL A 103 22.68 -11.17 -19.14
N ASP A 104 23.38 -12.11 -18.49
CA ASP A 104 24.79 -12.00 -18.11
C ASP A 104 25.15 -10.65 -17.48
N THR A 105 24.33 -10.20 -16.54
CA THR A 105 24.44 -8.86 -15.94
C THR A 105 24.49 -8.94 -14.42
N THR A 106 25.37 -8.14 -13.83
CA THR A 106 25.41 -7.95 -12.37
C THR A 106 24.63 -6.71 -11.99
N LEU A 107 23.58 -6.90 -11.19
CA LEU A 107 22.79 -5.84 -10.58
C LEU A 107 23.54 -5.30 -9.36
N SER A 108 23.80 -4.00 -9.39
CA SER A 108 24.40 -3.26 -8.29
C SER A 108 23.49 -3.26 -7.05
N PRO A 109 24.06 -3.20 -5.83
CA PRO A 109 23.28 -3.10 -4.61
C PRO A 109 22.37 -1.87 -4.63
N ALA A 110 21.08 -2.11 -4.41
CA ALA A 110 20.09 -1.07 -4.24
C ALA A 110 19.54 -1.10 -2.82
N ALA A 111 19.28 0.09 -2.28
CA ALA A 111 18.80 0.31 -0.93
C ALA A 111 17.27 0.37 -0.89
N TYR A 112 16.67 0.95 -1.94
CA TYR A 112 15.24 1.18 -2.04
C TYR A 112 14.71 0.79 -3.41
N VAL A 113 13.43 0.43 -3.46
CA VAL A 113 12.65 0.25 -4.69
C VAL A 113 11.49 1.22 -4.65
N GLN A 114 11.41 2.12 -5.63
CA GLN A 114 10.26 2.96 -5.86
C GLN A 114 9.21 2.16 -6.61
N VAL A 115 7.97 2.12 -6.13
CA VAL A 115 6.87 1.41 -6.81
C VAL A 115 5.70 2.37 -7.00
N ALA A 116 5.14 2.40 -8.22
CA ALA A 116 3.86 3.06 -8.47
C ALA A 116 2.80 2.04 -8.88
N MET A 117 1.63 2.17 -8.29
CA MET A 117 0.49 1.26 -8.44
C MET A 117 -0.76 2.03 -8.79
N LEU A 118 -1.53 1.50 -9.73
CA LEU A 118 -2.88 1.96 -10.01
C LEU A 118 -3.87 1.17 -9.18
N ARG A 119 -4.89 1.88 -8.69
CA ARG A 119 -6.07 1.31 -8.05
C ARG A 119 -7.31 1.86 -8.73
N GLY A 120 -8.22 0.99 -9.13
CA GLY A 120 -9.53 1.42 -9.64
C GLY A 120 -10.28 2.22 -8.58
N LEU A 121 -10.83 3.37 -8.96
CA LEU A 121 -11.62 4.23 -8.08
C LEU A 121 -13.03 3.65 -7.92
N PHE A 122 -13.64 3.25 -9.03
CA PHE A 122 -14.96 2.62 -9.06
C PHE A 122 -14.91 1.12 -9.37
N GLY A 123 -13.72 0.59 -9.67
CA GLY A 123 -13.49 -0.83 -9.92
C GLY A 123 -12.61 -1.46 -8.83
N ASN A 124 -12.92 -2.70 -8.44
CA ASN A 124 -12.09 -3.43 -7.47
C ASN A 124 -10.91 -4.13 -8.15
N TRP A 125 -9.93 -3.36 -8.58
CA TRP A 125 -8.68 -3.88 -9.16
C TRP A 125 -7.50 -3.00 -8.76
N LYS A 126 -6.30 -3.59 -8.81
CA LYS A 126 -5.04 -2.90 -8.60
C LYS A 126 -3.94 -3.54 -9.44
N GLN A 127 -3.04 -2.73 -9.97
CA GLN A 127 -1.93 -3.20 -10.80
C GLN A 127 -0.68 -2.33 -10.56
N PRO A 128 0.49 -2.93 -10.28
CA PRO A 128 1.75 -2.18 -10.31
C PRO A 128 2.03 -1.77 -11.76
N ILE A 129 2.42 -0.53 -11.98
CA ILE A 129 2.71 0.00 -13.32
C ILE A 129 4.13 0.50 -13.49
N PHE A 130 4.84 0.72 -12.38
CA PHE A 130 6.20 1.21 -12.39
C PHE A 130 6.96 0.61 -11.21
N TYR A 131 8.20 0.23 -11.46
CA TYR A 131 9.16 0.00 -10.38
C TYR A 131 10.57 0.42 -10.82
N ASP A 132 11.37 0.95 -9.92
CA ASP A 132 12.78 1.22 -10.20
C ASP A 132 13.62 1.25 -8.91
N PHE A 133 14.93 1.06 -9.04
CA PHE A 133 15.87 0.93 -7.92
C PHE A 133 16.51 2.28 -7.58
N ASN A 134 16.58 2.62 -6.30
CA ASN A 134 17.17 3.88 -5.78
C ASN A 134 16.70 5.14 -6.52
N CYS A 135 15.47 5.12 -7.03
CA CYS A 135 14.90 6.16 -7.86
C CYS A 135 13.94 7.02 -7.04
N LYS A 136 14.01 8.34 -7.20
CA LYS A 136 13.07 9.28 -6.58
C LYS A 136 11.94 9.58 -7.54
N MET A 137 10.72 9.77 -7.02
CA MET A 137 9.61 10.25 -7.84
C MET A 137 9.80 11.74 -8.16
N THR A 138 10.27 12.04 -9.37
CA THR A 138 10.39 13.41 -9.89
C THR A 138 9.13 13.82 -10.65
N LYS A 139 8.94 15.12 -10.90
CA LYS A 139 7.83 15.63 -11.71
C LYS A 139 7.81 15.03 -13.12
N ASP A 140 8.96 14.97 -13.77
CA ASP A 140 9.09 14.41 -15.12
C ASP A 140 8.75 12.93 -15.16
N LEU A 141 9.22 12.16 -14.17
CA LEU A 141 8.90 10.74 -14.06
C LEU A 141 7.41 10.53 -13.80
N LEU A 142 6.83 11.28 -12.86
CA LEU A 142 5.41 11.22 -12.55
C LEU A 142 4.56 11.53 -13.80
N PHE A 143 4.90 12.58 -14.54
CA PHE A 143 4.17 12.96 -15.76
C PHE A 143 4.33 11.92 -16.87
N THR A 144 5.51 11.30 -16.99
CA THR A 144 5.75 10.19 -17.93
C THR A 144 4.87 8.99 -17.59
N ILE A 145 4.76 8.64 -16.30
CA ILE A 145 3.88 7.58 -15.81
C ILE A 145 2.42 7.92 -16.10
N ILE A 146 1.95 9.11 -15.74
CA ILE A 146 0.56 9.55 -15.96
C ILE A 146 0.22 9.51 -17.44
N LYS A 147 1.10 10.03 -18.30
CA LYS A 147 0.92 10.03 -19.75
C LYS A 147 0.78 8.61 -20.28
N SER A 148 1.66 7.71 -19.87
CA SER A 148 1.60 6.32 -20.32
C SER A 148 0.29 5.62 -19.91
N VAL A 149 -0.24 5.92 -18.73
CA VAL A 149 -1.49 5.33 -18.24
C VAL A 149 -2.72 5.89 -18.97
N GLU A 150 -2.80 7.23 -19.11
CA GLU A 150 -3.91 7.91 -19.80
C GLU A 150 -3.98 7.49 -21.28
N GLU A 151 -2.84 7.38 -21.97
CA GLU A 151 -2.76 6.92 -23.36
C GLU A 151 -3.24 5.45 -23.53
N ASN A 152 -3.21 4.64 -22.47
CA ASN A 152 -3.77 3.29 -22.46
C ASN A 152 -5.26 3.25 -22.08
N GLY A 153 -5.92 4.41 -21.97
CA GLY A 153 -7.35 4.53 -21.74
C GLY A 153 -7.77 4.41 -20.27
N TYR A 154 -6.86 4.75 -19.35
CA TYR A 154 -7.11 4.74 -17.90
C TYR A 154 -7.04 6.15 -17.33
N PRO A 155 -8.20 6.81 -17.09
CA PRO A 155 -8.25 8.14 -16.51
C PRO A 155 -7.75 8.17 -15.07
N ILE A 156 -6.67 8.91 -14.80
CA ILE A 156 -6.18 9.16 -13.45
C ILE A 156 -6.92 10.38 -12.89
N GLN A 157 -7.60 10.19 -11.75
CA GLN A 157 -8.34 11.26 -11.07
C GLN A 157 -7.58 11.82 -9.86
N ALA A 158 -6.69 11.02 -9.27
CA ALA A 158 -5.94 11.40 -8.09
C ALA A 158 -4.58 10.72 -8.01
N ILE A 159 -3.64 11.37 -7.32
CA ILE A 159 -2.37 10.79 -6.89
C ILE A 159 -2.31 10.73 -5.36
N VAL A 160 -1.68 9.68 -4.84
CA VAL A 160 -1.47 9.47 -3.40
C VAL A 160 0.00 9.17 -3.14
N SER A 161 0.61 9.90 -2.21
CA SER A 161 1.97 9.63 -1.74
C SER A 161 2.06 9.77 -0.23
N ASP A 162 3.14 9.26 0.35
CA ASP A 162 3.51 9.63 1.72
C ASP A 162 3.96 11.10 1.79
N LEU A 163 4.29 11.57 3.01
CA LEU A 163 4.81 12.91 3.26
C LEU A 163 6.31 12.93 3.61
N GLY A 164 7.06 11.97 3.06
CA GLY A 164 8.52 11.98 3.11
C GLY A 164 9.11 13.27 2.57
N GLY A 165 10.34 13.60 2.96
CA GLY A 165 11.01 14.85 2.53
C GLY A 165 11.07 15.01 1.01
N THR A 166 11.28 13.91 0.28
CA THR A 166 11.31 13.89 -1.19
C THR A 166 9.92 14.13 -1.80
N ASN A 167 8.88 13.49 -1.29
CA ASN A 167 7.52 13.68 -1.80
C ASN A 167 6.94 15.06 -1.46
N ARG A 168 7.32 15.65 -0.32
CA ARG A 168 7.01 17.06 -0.02
C ARG A 168 7.68 18.03 -1.00
N ALA A 169 8.93 17.76 -1.39
CA ALA A 169 9.60 18.57 -2.41
C ALA A 169 8.90 18.45 -3.77
N LEU A 170 8.47 17.24 -4.15
CA LEU A 170 7.67 17.01 -5.36
C LEU A 170 6.34 17.78 -5.33
N HIS A 171 5.60 17.75 -4.22
CA HIS A 171 4.33 18.51 -4.10
C HIS A 171 4.55 20.01 -4.30
N LYS A 172 5.65 20.55 -3.75
CA LYS A 172 6.05 21.96 -3.95
C LYS A 172 6.40 22.25 -5.41
N GLU A 173 7.14 21.36 -6.06
CA GLU A 173 7.50 21.48 -7.48
C GLU A 173 6.29 21.41 -8.42
N LEU A 174 5.25 20.67 -8.01
CA LEU A 174 3.97 20.57 -8.69
C LEU A 174 3.05 21.79 -8.45
N GLY A 175 3.42 22.70 -7.53
CA GLY A 175 2.61 23.87 -7.20
C GLY A 175 1.36 23.54 -6.38
N VAL A 176 1.37 22.44 -5.64
CA VAL A 176 0.25 22.01 -4.79
C VAL A 176 0.22 22.87 -3.53
N THR A 177 -0.92 23.51 -3.26
CA THR A 177 -1.16 24.28 -2.04
C THR A 177 -2.47 23.87 -1.37
N LEU A 178 -2.78 24.45 -0.21
CA LEU A 178 -4.06 24.23 0.48
C LEU A 178 -5.24 24.73 -0.36
N GLU A 179 -5.07 25.84 -1.07
CA GLU A 179 -6.08 26.47 -1.91
C GLU A 179 -6.19 25.75 -3.27
N ASN A 180 -5.09 25.17 -3.75
CA ASN A 180 -5.05 24.41 -4.99
C ASN A 180 -4.42 23.02 -4.79
N PRO A 181 -5.20 22.02 -4.32
CA PRO A 181 -4.73 20.67 -4.04
C PRO A 181 -4.73 19.78 -5.31
N SER A 182 -4.44 20.36 -6.47
CA SER A 182 -4.56 19.67 -7.76
C SER A 182 -3.53 20.13 -8.79
N ILE A 183 -3.23 19.25 -9.72
CA ILE A 183 -2.37 19.52 -10.88
C ILE A 183 -3.18 19.36 -12.17
N ALA A 184 -2.80 20.08 -13.23
CA ALA A 184 -3.34 19.84 -14.56
C ALA A 184 -2.85 18.49 -15.10
N ASN A 185 -3.72 17.73 -15.75
CA ASN A 185 -3.35 16.47 -16.37
C ASN A 185 -2.44 16.73 -17.60
N PRO A 186 -1.28 16.05 -17.72
CA PRO A 186 -0.30 16.31 -18.78
C PRO A 186 -0.77 15.88 -20.18
N VAL A 187 -1.83 15.06 -20.29
CA VAL A 187 -2.43 14.63 -21.56
C VAL A 187 -3.70 15.41 -21.87
N HIS A 188 -4.48 15.74 -20.85
CA HIS A 188 -5.75 16.46 -20.97
C HIS A 188 -5.76 17.68 -20.04
N PRO A 189 -5.20 18.83 -20.45
CA PRO A 189 -5.02 19.99 -19.57
C PRO A 189 -6.29 20.49 -18.87
N ASP A 190 -7.46 20.26 -19.46
CA ASP A 190 -8.77 20.63 -18.90
C ASP A 190 -9.18 19.76 -17.69
N ARG A 191 -8.54 18.60 -17.51
CA ARG A 191 -8.79 17.68 -16.38
C ARG A 191 -7.79 17.94 -15.26
N LYS A 192 -8.31 17.99 -14.04
CA LYS A 192 -7.51 18.07 -12.81
C LYS A 192 -7.24 16.69 -12.24
N ILE A 193 -6.02 16.49 -11.74
CA ILE A 193 -5.61 15.36 -10.93
C ILE A 193 -5.41 15.86 -9.50
N PHE A 194 -6.18 15.35 -8.55
CA PHE A 194 -6.11 15.76 -7.15
C PHE A 194 -4.95 15.08 -6.43
N VAL A 195 -4.29 15.81 -5.53
CA VAL A 195 -3.14 15.31 -4.77
C VAL A 195 -3.57 15.02 -3.34
N PHE A 196 -3.36 13.78 -2.89
CA PHE A 196 -3.68 13.34 -1.53
C PHE A 196 -2.44 12.83 -0.82
N ALA A 197 -2.41 13.03 0.49
CA ALA A 197 -1.45 12.38 1.38
C ALA A 197 -1.98 11.01 1.85
N ASP A 198 -1.07 10.10 2.16
CA ASP A 198 -1.41 8.82 2.80
C ASP A 198 -2.02 9.03 4.19
N VAL A 199 -3.34 8.85 4.29
CA VAL A 199 -4.12 9.06 5.52
C VAL A 199 -3.63 8.17 6.68
N PRO A 200 -3.40 6.86 6.50
CA PRO A 200 -2.71 6.03 7.49
C PRO A 200 -1.41 6.62 8.04
N HIS A 201 -0.58 7.24 7.18
CA HIS A 201 0.65 7.90 7.60
C HIS A 201 0.36 9.15 8.45
N LEU A 202 -0.61 9.98 8.03
CA LEU A 202 -1.05 11.16 8.79
C LEU A 202 -1.50 10.80 10.22
N ILE A 203 -2.32 9.75 10.36
CA ILE A 203 -2.80 9.31 11.68
C ILE A 203 -1.64 8.84 12.58
N LYS A 204 -0.61 8.19 12.00
CA LYS A 204 0.59 7.81 12.75
C LYS A 204 1.38 9.03 13.21
N LEU A 205 1.55 10.03 12.35
CA LEU A 205 2.26 11.27 12.69
C LEU A 205 1.51 12.04 13.78
N LEU A 206 0.20 12.19 13.64
CA LEU A 206 -0.66 12.80 14.64
C LEU A 206 -0.49 12.11 16.01
N ARG A 207 -0.52 10.77 16.02
CA ARG A 207 -0.31 9.99 17.24
C ARG A 207 1.06 10.22 17.85
N ASN A 208 2.11 10.26 17.02
CA ASN A 208 3.47 10.46 17.51
C ASN A 208 3.62 11.86 18.14
N HIS A 209 3.11 12.91 17.50
CA HIS A 209 3.12 14.26 18.05
C HIS A 209 2.33 14.35 19.37
N PHE A 210 1.15 13.73 19.43
CA PHE A 210 0.36 13.66 20.66
C PHE A 210 1.10 13.00 21.83
N ILE A 211 1.82 11.90 21.57
CA ILE A 211 2.56 11.16 22.61
C ILE A 211 3.84 11.87 23.05
N ASP A 212 4.52 12.53 22.09
CA ASP A 212 5.83 13.13 22.31
C ASP A 212 5.71 14.55 22.92
N GLN A 213 4.72 15.34 22.50
CA GLN A 213 4.58 16.76 22.87
C GLN A 213 3.17 17.13 23.37
N GLY A 214 2.14 16.39 22.96
CA GLY A 214 0.74 16.80 23.17
C GLY A 214 0.28 17.80 22.10
N PHE A 215 -0.93 18.34 22.28
CA PHE A 215 -1.53 19.33 21.38
C PHE A 215 -1.95 20.59 22.13
N GLU A 216 -1.67 21.74 21.54
CA GLU A 216 -2.22 23.02 21.99
C GLU A 216 -3.56 23.27 21.29
N LEU A 217 -4.63 23.32 22.08
CA LEU A 217 -6.00 23.53 21.61
C LEU A 217 -6.66 24.60 22.48
N GLN A 218 -7.11 25.70 21.85
CA GLN A 218 -7.84 26.77 22.53
C GLN A 218 -7.15 27.25 23.83
N CYS A 219 -5.82 27.44 23.77
CA CYS A 219 -4.96 27.82 24.89
C CYS A 219 -4.75 26.76 26.00
N ASN A 220 -5.19 25.52 25.79
CA ASN A 220 -4.94 24.39 26.68
C ASN A 220 -4.01 23.36 26.03
N THR A 221 -3.15 22.74 26.84
CA THR A 221 -2.26 21.66 26.39
C THR A 221 -2.86 20.31 26.74
N ILE A 222 -3.21 19.51 25.73
CA ILE A 222 -3.69 18.14 25.90
C ILE A 222 -2.51 17.18 25.67
N THR A 223 -2.08 16.52 26.72
CA THR A 223 -1.01 15.52 26.66
C THR A 223 -1.57 14.10 26.78
N LYS A 224 -0.68 13.11 26.61
CA LYS A 224 -0.99 11.71 26.88
C LYS A 224 -1.37 11.42 28.34
N ASP A 225 -1.09 12.33 29.27
CA ASP A 225 -1.33 12.13 30.70
C ASP A 225 -2.82 12.01 31.00
N LEU A 226 -3.65 12.74 30.25
CA LEU A 226 -5.11 12.61 30.26
C LEU A 226 -5.55 11.16 29.98
N VAL A 227 -4.98 10.53 28.96
CA VAL A 227 -5.29 9.14 28.59
C VAL A 227 -4.69 8.17 29.61
N GLN A 228 -3.55 8.50 30.21
CA GLN A 228 -2.94 7.68 31.25
C GLN A 228 -3.78 7.68 32.54
N LYS A 229 -4.31 8.83 32.96
CA LYS A 229 -5.27 8.95 34.07
C LYS A 229 -6.52 8.12 33.82
N LEU A 230 -7.08 8.18 32.61
CA LEU A 230 -8.23 7.37 32.22
C LEU A 230 -7.94 5.85 32.33
N LEU A 231 -6.76 5.41 31.91
CA LEU A 231 -6.36 4.00 32.02
C LEU A 231 -6.23 3.54 33.47
N CYS A 232 -5.71 4.40 34.37
CA CYS A 232 -5.65 4.09 35.81
C CYS A 232 -7.05 3.92 36.42
N LEU A 233 -8.01 4.75 36.03
CA LEU A 233 -9.39 4.70 36.53
C LEU A 233 -10.17 3.46 36.06
N THR A 234 -9.76 2.86 34.95
CA THR A 234 -10.52 1.81 34.24
C THR A 234 -9.78 0.47 34.20
N SER A 235 -9.05 0.16 35.27
CA SER A 235 -8.10 -0.97 35.37
C SER A 235 -8.75 -2.35 35.63
N GLU A 236 -10.07 -2.43 35.76
CA GLU A 236 -10.81 -3.68 35.98
C GLU A 236 -10.97 -4.51 34.68
N GLU A 237 -11.24 -5.82 34.82
CA GLU A 237 -11.41 -6.75 33.69
C GLU A 237 -12.53 -6.32 32.71
N LEU A 238 -13.61 -5.74 33.24
CA LEU A 238 -14.71 -5.18 32.43
C LEU A 238 -14.56 -3.66 32.34
N SER A 239 -13.77 -3.24 31.35
CA SER A 239 -13.44 -1.83 31.17
C SER A 239 -14.02 -1.23 29.88
N ILE A 240 -14.51 0.01 30.00
CA ILE A 240 -14.93 0.84 28.86
C ILE A 240 -13.73 1.09 27.91
N THR A 241 -12.50 1.03 28.43
CA THR A 241 -11.26 1.29 27.68
C THR A 241 -10.54 0.02 27.20
N HIS A 242 -11.18 -1.16 27.19
CA HIS A 242 -10.59 -2.45 26.80
C HIS A 242 -9.80 -2.50 25.46
N LYS A 243 -9.96 -1.51 24.58
CA LYS A 243 -9.24 -1.42 23.29
C LYS A 243 -7.86 -0.78 23.39
N ILE A 244 -7.59 -0.03 24.45
CA ILE A 244 -6.34 0.70 24.69
C ILE A 244 -5.64 0.18 25.96
N SER A 245 -4.32 0.25 25.97
CA SER A 245 -3.50 -0.08 27.14
C SER A 245 -2.33 0.89 27.27
N SER A 246 -1.56 0.78 28.35
CA SER A 246 -0.33 1.56 28.53
C SER A 246 0.67 1.38 27.36
N GLY A 247 0.65 0.22 26.69
CA GLY A 247 1.43 -0.04 25.48
C GLY A 247 1.03 0.82 24.27
N ASN A 248 -0.18 1.38 24.24
CA ASN A 248 -0.58 2.34 23.20
C ASN A 248 0.06 3.72 23.38
N LEU A 249 0.50 4.06 24.60
CA LEU A 249 1.12 5.35 24.94
C LEU A 249 2.65 5.25 24.97
N ASN A 250 3.20 4.11 25.39
CA ASN A 250 4.65 3.89 25.54
C ASN A 250 5.28 3.17 24.33
N LEU A 251 5.06 3.71 23.14
CA LEU A 251 5.46 3.05 21.89
C LEU A 251 6.94 3.23 21.58
N ARG A 252 7.62 2.13 21.23
CA ARG A 252 9.03 2.13 20.83
C ARG A 252 9.24 1.52 19.44
N GLY A 253 10.18 2.10 18.67
CA GLY A 253 10.65 1.56 17.40
C GLY A 253 9.52 1.18 16.43
N ALA A 254 9.48 -0.11 16.05
CA ALA A 254 8.55 -0.65 15.06
C ALA A 254 7.06 -0.49 15.43
N GLU A 255 6.73 -0.32 16.71
CA GLU A 255 5.34 -0.15 17.15
C GLU A 255 4.74 1.20 16.70
N ARG A 256 5.57 2.22 16.52
CA ARG A 256 5.16 3.51 15.94
C ARG A 256 4.70 3.39 14.49
N GLN A 257 5.02 2.30 13.80
CA GLN A 257 4.54 2.03 12.45
C GLN A 257 3.17 1.32 12.41
N LYS A 258 2.68 0.80 13.54
CA LYS A 258 1.38 0.12 13.60
C LYS A 258 0.24 1.14 13.61
N VAL A 259 -0.43 1.31 12.47
CA VAL A 259 -1.60 2.19 12.30
C VAL A 259 -2.75 1.80 13.24
N LYS A 260 -2.98 0.49 13.45
CA LYS A 260 -4.01 -0.04 14.36
C LYS A 260 -3.91 0.54 15.78
N LEU A 261 -2.70 0.80 16.28
CA LEU A 261 -2.52 1.36 17.62
C LEU A 261 -2.87 2.85 17.66
N ALA A 262 -2.61 3.57 16.57
CA ALA A 262 -2.96 4.98 16.43
C ALA A 262 -4.48 5.18 16.28
N THR A 263 -5.14 4.38 15.44
CA THR A 263 -6.60 4.47 15.26
C THR A 263 -7.39 4.02 16.49
N LYS A 264 -6.84 3.13 17.31
CA LYS A 264 -7.43 2.78 18.61
C LYS A 264 -7.37 3.94 19.60
N LEU A 265 -6.25 4.67 19.63
CA LEU A 265 -6.06 5.82 20.50
C LEU A 265 -7.04 6.94 20.13
N PHE A 266 -7.10 7.30 18.84
CA PHE A 266 -8.04 8.28 18.30
C PHE A 266 -9.35 7.61 17.90
N SER A 267 -10.10 7.11 18.88
CA SER A 267 -11.39 6.47 18.64
C SER A 267 -12.52 7.12 19.42
N HIS A 268 -13.72 7.07 18.85
CA HIS A 268 -14.95 7.55 19.49
C HIS A 268 -15.15 6.94 20.89
N THR A 269 -14.87 5.64 21.07
CA THR A 269 -14.99 4.97 22.37
C THR A 269 -14.08 5.59 23.44
N VAL A 270 -12.85 5.97 23.09
CA VAL A 270 -11.92 6.61 24.03
C VAL A 270 -12.39 8.02 24.36
N SER A 271 -12.85 8.79 23.37
CA SER A 271 -13.43 10.12 23.59
C SER A 271 -14.65 10.08 24.54
N MET A 272 -15.56 9.12 24.35
CA MET A 272 -16.71 8.93 25.24
C MET A 272 -16.29 8.54 26.67
N ALA A 273 -15.26 7.71 26.81
CA ALA A 273 -14.74 7.33 28.12
C ALA A 273 -14.12 8.53 28.85
N LEU A 274 -13.37 9.38 28.14
CA LEU A 274 -12.85 10.66 28.69
C LEU A 274 -13.99 11.59 29.12
N SER A 275 -14.98 11.79 28.25
CA SER A 275 -16.15 12.62 28.56
C SER A 275 -16.91 12.12 29.80
N ARG A 276 -17.11 10.80 29.91
CA ARG A 276 -17.78 10.20 31.06
C ARG A 276 -16.97 10.39 32.35
N ALA A 277 -15.66 10.15 32.31
CA ALA A 277 -14.79 10.33 33.47
C ALA A 277 -14.75 11.80 33.91
N GLY A 278 -14.69 12.74 32.97
CA GLY A 278 -14.74 14.17 33.26
C GLY A 278 -16.07 14.63 33.85
N THR A 279 -17.20 14.17 33.30
CA THR A 279 -18.54 14.48 33.82
C THR A 279 -18.77 13.97 35.25
N LEU A 280 -18.08 12.89 35.63
CA LEU A 280 -18.13 12.33 36.99
C LEU A 280 -17.16 13.01 37.96
N GLY A 281 -16.39 14.02 37.52
CA GLY A 281 -15.43 14.74 38.36
C GLY A 281 -14.06 14.05 38.50
N PHE A 282 -13.79 12.96 37.77
CA PHE A 282 -12.52 12.23 37.92
C PHE A 282 -11.33 12.87 37.16
N LEU A 283 -11.57 13.92 36.38
CA LEU A 283 -10.57 14.60 35.56
C LEU A 283 -10.55 16.12 35.77
N GLU A 284 -10.97 16.61 36.95
CA GLU A 284 -11.09 18.06 37.24
C GLU A 284 -9.81 18.87 36.99
N ASP A 285 -8.64 18.26 37.17
CA ASP A 285 -7.33 18.89 36.95
C ASP A 285 -6.87 18.89 35.48
N GLU A 286 -7.67 18.36 34.55
CA GLU A 286 -7.29 18.18 33.14
C GLU A 286 -8.25 18.92 32.19
N PRO A 287 -7.76 19.39 31.02
CA PRO A 287 -8.59 20.05 30.01
C PRO A 287 -9.44 19.05 29.19
N TRP A 288 -10.14 18.12 29.86
CA TRP A 288 -10.87 17.02 29.22
C TRP A 288 -12.02 17.49 28.32
N MET A 289 -12.61 18.66 28.58
CA MET A 289 -13.65 19.26 27.74
C MET A 289 -13.15 19.58 26.33
N HIS A 290 -11.84 19.83 26.18
CA HIS A 290 -11.21 20.13 24.89
C HIS A 290 -10.68 18.87 24.18
N ALA A 291 -10.77 17.69 24.81
CA ALA A 291 -10.37 16.42 24.23
C ALA A 291 -11.43 15.82 23.29
N TYR A 292 -12.46 16.59 22.93
CA TYR A 292 -13.38 16.29 21.84
C TYR A 292 -12.74 16.66 20.50
N PHE A 293 -12.17 15.67 19.83
CA PHE A 293 -11.77 15.77 18.44
C PHE A 293 -12.98 15.38 17.56
N THR A 294 -13.81 16.35 17.18
CA THR A 294 -14.81 16.17 16.10
C THR A 294 -14.16 16.19 14.73
#